data_AF-A0A9D9E4W1-F1
#
_entry.id   AF-A0A9D9E4W1-F1
#
_cell.length_a   1.000
_cell.length_b   1.000
_cell.length_c   1.000
_cell.angle_alpha   90.00
_cell.angle_beta   90.00
_cell.angle_gamma   90.00
#
_symmetry.space_group_name_H-M   'P 1'
#
loop_
_entity.id
_entity.type
_entity.pdbx_description
1 polymer ?
#
loop_
_entity_poly.entity_id
_entity_poly.type
_entity_poly.pdbx_seq_one_letter_code
_entity_poly.pdbx_strand_id
1 'polypeptide(L)' 'SNRTVSELADDFHFSDPSHLMRFFKQQTGKTFTQYTADFQKGIYE' A
#
# COMPACT_ATOMS: atom_id res chain seq x y z
N SER A 1 8.20 10.65 7.10
CA SER A 1 9.08 9.81 6.26
C SER A 1 8.28 9.23 5.12
N ASN A 2 8.69 9.44 3.87
CA ASN A 2 8.01 8.88 2.70
C ASN A 2 8.57 7.47 2.46
N ARG A 3 7.93 6.43 3.02
CA ARG A 3 8.38 5.04 2.84
C ARG A 3 7.92 4.53 1.48
N THR A 4 8.82 3.85 0.77
CA THR A 4 8.53 3.19 -0.50
C THR A 4 7.81 1.86 -0.27
N VAL A 5 7.15 1.35 -1.33
CA VAL A 5 6.49 0.03 -1.28
C VAL A 5 7.51 -1.08 -1.01
N SER A 6 8.75 -0.93 -1.46
CA SER A 6 9.83 -1.90 -1.20
C SER A 6 10.22 -1.94 0.26
N GLU A 7 10.40 -0.79 0.92
CA GLU A 7 10.70 -0.74 2.36
C GLU A 7 9.55 -1.34 3.18
N LEU A 8 8.30 -1.10 2.78
CA LEU A 8 7.14 -1.73 3.40
C LEU A 8 7.12 -3.25 3.17
N ALA A 9 7.52 -3.71 2.00
CA ALA A 9 7.60 -5.14 1.70
C ALA A 9 8.62 -5.82 2.62
N ASP A 10 9.78 -5.21 2.82
CA ASP A 10 10.80 -5.71 3.75
C ASP A 10 10.30 -5.71 5.20
N ASP A 11 9.66 -4.62 5.65
CA ASP A 11 9.08 -4.48 7.00
C ASP A 11 8.00 -5.55 7.28
N PHE A 12 7.21 -5.91 6.27
CA PHE A 12 6.14 -6.92 6.37
C PHE A 12 6.58 -8.32 5.93
N HIS A 13 7.88 -8.53 5.71
CA HIS A 13 8.46 -9.82 5.30
C HIS A 13 7.91 -10.38 3.97
N PHE A 14 7.50 -9.51 3.06
CA PHE A 14 7.23 -9.89 1.68
C PHE A 14 8.53 -9.94 0.87
N SER A 15 8.80 -11.10 0.27
CA SER A 15 9.97 -11.27 -0.61
C SER A 15 9.90 -10.46 -1.92
N ASP A 16 8.72 -9.98 -2.30
CA ASP A 16 8.52 -9.13 -3.48
C ASP A 16 7.47 -8.03 -3.21
N PRO A 17 7.75 -6.77 -3.56
CA PRO A 17 6.82 -5.65 -3.37
C PRO A 17 5.46 -5.84 -4.09
N SER A 18 5.43 -6.58 -5.19
CA SER A 18 4.19 -6.87 -5.92
C SER A 18 3.25 -7.78 -5.14
N HIS A 19 3.78 -8.67 -4.30
CA HIS A 19 2.97 -9.49 -3.40
C HIS A 19 2.29 -8.61 -2.34
N LEU A 20 3.01 -7.65 -1.76
CA LEU A 20 2.43 -6.67 -0.84
C LEU A 20 1.33 -5.85 -1.53
N MET A 21 1.59 -5.33 -2.75
CA MET A 21 0.58 -4.56 -3.51
C MET A 21 -0.68 -5.38 -3.82
N ARG A 22 -0.50 -6.64 -4.23
CA ARG A 22 -1.62 -7.54 -4.53
C ARG A 22 -2.40 -7.89 -3.28
N PHE A 23 -1.72 -8.19 -2.17
CA PHE A 23 -2.34 -8.42 -0.87
C PHE A 23 -3.14 -7.19 -0.42
N PHE A 24 -2.54 -6.02 -0.44
CA PHE A 24 -3.18 -4.76 -0.06
C PHE A 24 -4.45 -4.49 -0.86
N LYS A 25 -4.40 -4.68 -2.19
CA LYS A 25 -5.57 -4.52 -3.05
C LYS A 25 -6.66 -5.55 -2.75
N GLN A 26 -6.31 -6.78 -2.41
CA GLN A 26 -7.29 -7.80 -2.03
C GLN A 26 -7.99 -7.46 -0.71
N GLN A 27 -7.29 -6.86 0.25
CA GLN A 27 -7.86 -6.51 1.55
C GLN A 27 -8.67 -5.21 1.52
N THR A 28 -8.21 -4.20 0.78
CA THR A 28 -8.79 -2.84 0.80
C THR A 28 -9.67 -2.53 -0.42
N GLY A 29 -9.60 -3.35 -1.47
CA GLY A 29 -10.22 -3.08 -2.77
C GLY A 29 -9.54 -1.97 -3.58
N LYS A 30 -8.50 -1.32 -3.04
CA LYS A 30 -7.83 -0.16 -3.66
C LYS A 30 -6.35 -0.43 -3.91
N THR A 31 -5.77 0.19 -4.94
CA THR A 31 -4.31 0.19 -5.10
C THR A 31 -3.68 1.15 -4.08
N PHE A 32 -2.38 0.99 -3.80
CA PHE A 32 -1.64 1.92 -2.95
C PHE A 32 -1.76 3.37 -3.43
N THR A 33 -1.63 3.63 -4.74
CA THR A 33 -1.77 4.98 -5.30
C THR A 33 -3.15 5.57 -5.05
N GLN A 34 -4.20 4.78 -5.21
CA GLN A 34 -5.59 5.21 -4.92
C GLN A 34 -5.76 5.51 -3.44
N TYR A 35 -5.25 4.62 -2.58
CA TYR A 35 -5.33 4.80 -1.13
C TYR A 35 -4.59 6.07 -0.65
N THR A 36 -3.38 6.32 -1.16
CA THR A 36 -2.62 7.55 -0.82
C THR A 36 -3.31 8.80 -1.33
N ALA A 37 -3.90 8.76 -2.53
CA ALA A 37 -4.65 9.88 -3.09
C ALA A 37 -5.93 10.17 -2.27
N ASP A 38 -6.65 9.14 -1.87
CA ASP A 38 -7.84 9.26 -1.00
C ASP A 38 -7.46 9.81 0.37
N PHE A 39 -6.35 9.32 0.94
CA PHE A 39 -5.82 9.81 2.21
C PHE A 39 -5.44 11.30 2.14
N GLN A 40 -4.78 11.73 1.07
CA GLN A 40 -4.43 13.14 0.89
C GLN A 40 -5.66 14.04 0.70
N LYS A 41 -6.77 13.49 0.20
CA LYS A 41 -8.06 14.18 0.03
C LYS A 41 -8.93 14.22 1.28
N GLY A 42 -8.53 13.55 2.37
CA GLY A 42 -9.37 13.47 3.57
C GLY A 42 -10.52 12.47 3.44
N ILE A 43 -10.50 11.59 2.44
CA ILE A 43 -11.55 10.61 2.16
C ILE A 43 -11.10 9.29 2.77
N TYR A 44 -11.33 9.13 4.06
CA TYR A 44 -11.16 7.88 4.78
C TYR A 44 -12.49 7.56 5.46
N GLU A 45 -12.99 6.32 5.29
CA GLU A 45 -14.12 5.77 6.06
C GLU A 45 -13.63 5.24 7.41
#